data_AF-A0A4V2RE56-F1
#
_entry.id   AF-A0A4V2RE56-F1
#
_cell.length_a   1.000
_cell.length_b   1.000
_cell.length_c   1.000
_cell.angle_alpha   90.00
_cell.angle_beta   90.00
_cell.angle_gamma   90.00
#
_symmetry.space_group_name_H-M   'P 1'
#
loop_
_entity.id
_entity.type
_entity.pdbx_description
1 polymer ?
#
loop_
_entity_poly.entity_id
_entity_poly.type
_entity_poly.pdbx_seq_one_letter_code
_entity_poly.pdbx_strand_id
1 'polypeptide(L)'
;MKCRIYRCNCRKVWSVQTRRGKITAQSILLTGEWTTELRPDRNCNPKGFVTTLQSRDIILDPDLGLVKPFEKASKLIYDKHLVEFNIRQGKYLFFAEDGSCYILKRC
;
A
#
# COMPACT_ATOMS: atom_id res chain seq x y z
N MET A 1 -3.46 -9.74 -12.27
CA MET A 1 -3.48 -8.39 -12.87
C MET A 1 -2.75 -7.44 -11.94
N LYS A 2 -1.69 -6.75 -12.40
CA LYS A 2 -0.88 -5.88 -11.52
C LYS A 2 -1.71 -4.71 -11.00
N CYS A 3 -1.69 -4.52 -9.68
CA CYS A 3 -2.29 -3.40 -8.97
C CYS A 3 -1.18 -2.53 -8.38
N ARG A 4 -1.37 -1.21 -8.39
CA ARG A 4 -0.51 -0.24 -7.71
C ARG A 4 -1.31 0.48 -6.64
N ILE A 5 -0.81 0.51 -5.43
CA ILE A 5 -1.43 1.16 -4.28
C ILE A 5 -0.57 2.38 -3.90
N TYR A 6 -1.23 3.53 -3.76
CA TYR A 6 -0.58 4.78 -3.34
C TYR A 6 -1.60 5.70 -2.66
N ARG A 7 -1.11 6.68 -1.87
CA ARG A 7 -1.97 7.67 -1.22
C ARG A 7 -2.18 8.89 -2.13
N CYS A 8 -3.42 9.40 -2.23
CA CYS A 8 -3.60 10.80 -2.63
C CYS A 8 -3.65 11.67 -1.39
N ASN A 9 -2.55 12.38 -1.11
CA ASN A 9 -2.49 13.34 -0.02
C ASN A 9 -3.50 14.49 -0.20
N CYS A 10 -3.86 14.79 -1.46
CA CYS A 10 -4.86 15.78 -1.83
C CYS A 10 -6.25 15.54 -1.21
N ARG A 11 -6.69 14.29 -1.23
CA ARG A 11 -8.03 13.84 -0.83
C ARG A 11 -7.98 13.03 0.46
N LYS A 12 -6.79 12.80 1.00
CA LYS A 12 -6.51 11.96 2.18
C LYS A 12 -7.06 10.52 2.06
N VAL A 13 -7.13 9.98 0.84
CA VAL A 13 -7.59 8.60 0.53
C VAL A 13 -6.49 7.77 -0.10
N TRP A 14 -6.62 6.46 -0.04
CA TRP A 14 -5.81 5.52 -0.80
C TRP A 14 -6.39 5.26 -2.19
N SER A 15 -5.53 4.93 -3.14
CA SER A 15 -5.90 4.61 -4.51
C SER A 15 -5.31 3.26 -4.89
N VAL A 16 -6.16 2.40 -5.47
CA VAL A 16 -5.76 1.16 -6.13
C VAL A 16 -5.91 1.36 -7.63
N GLN A 17 -4.78 1.44 -8.32
CA GLN A 17 -4.72 1.60 -9.77
C GLN A 17 -4.44 0.27 -10.45
N THR A 18 -5.27 -0.08 -11.42
CA THR A 18 -5.07 -1.21 -12.34
C THR A 18 -5.03 -0.70 -13.78
N ARG A 19 -4.82 -1.60 -14.74
CA ARG A 19 -4.97 -1.25 -16.18
C ARG A 19 -6.41 -0.85 -16.55
N ARG A 20 -7.43 -1.35 -15.83
CA ARG A 20 -8.85 -1.11 -16.12
C ARG A 20 -9.40 0.16 -15.51
N GLY A 21 -8.70 0.76 -14.54
CA GLY A 21 -9.17 1.94 -13.85
C GLY A 21 -8.53 2.14 -12.49
N LYS A 22 -9.10 3.07 -11.72
CA LYS A 22 -8.66 3.44 -10.39
C LYS A 22 -9.85 3.41 -9.43
N ILE A 23 -9.68 2.76 -8.29
CA ILE A 23 -10.64 2.77 -7.18
C ILE A 23 -9.99 3.47 -5.99
N THR A 24 -10.79 4.17 -5.17
CA THR A 24 -10.32 4.84 -3.96
C THR A 24 -11.02 4.31 -2.72
N ALA A 25 -10.32 4.30 -1.59
CA ALA A 25 -10.80 3.81 -0.30
C ALA A 25 -10.16 4.62 0.85
N GLN A 26 -10.81 4.65 2.01
CA GLN A 26 -10.25 5.27 3.23
C GLN A 26 -9.16 4.41 3.85
N SER A 27 -9.33 3.08 3.80
CA SER A 27 -8.33 2.11 4.21
C SER A 27 -8.28 0.91 3.26
N ILE A 28 -7.16 0.19 3.27
CA ILE A 28 -6.96 -1.01 2.45
C ILE A 28 -6.24 -2.06 3.29
N LEU A 29 -6.74 -3.29 3.28
CA LEU A 29 -6.03 -4.47 3.76
C LEU A 29 -5.53 -5.26 2.55
N LEU A 30 -4.23 -5.50 2.48
CA LEU A 30 -3.61 -6.36 1.49
C LEU A 30 -3.19 -7.67 2.17
N THR A 31 -3.82 -8.77 1.77
CA THR A 31 -3.66 -10.11 2.37
C THR A 31 -2.72 -11.03 1.60
N GLY A 32 -1.95 -10.49 0.65
CA GLY A 32 -1.10 -11.24 -0.26
C GLY A 32 0.17 -10.51 -0.64
N GLU A 33 1.06 -11.24 -1.31
CA GLU A 33 2.41 -10.78 -1.60
C GLU A 33 2.45 -9.43 -2.32
N TRP A 34 3.41 -8.62 -1.91
CA TRP A 34 3.65 -7.29 -2.44
C TRP A 34 5.12 -7.00 -2.62
N THR A 35 5.39 -6.10 -3.56
CA THR A 35 6.72 -5.54 -3.84
C THR A 35 6.60 -4.05 -4.07
N THR A 36 7.67 -3.29 -3.86
CA THR A 36 7.70 -1.85 -4.15
C THR A 36 8.20 -1.59 -5.57
N GLU A 37 7.53 -0.70 -6.30
CA GLU A 37 7.99 -0.15 -7.58
C GLU A 37 8.41 1.30 -7.34
N LEU A 38 9.65 1.63 -7.67
CA LEU A 38 10.19 2.99 -7.63
C LEU A 38 10.18 3.57 -9.04
N ARG A 39 9.89 4.87 -9.16
CA ARG A 39 10.04 5.61 -10.42
C ARG A 39 10.93 6.84 -10.19
N PRO A 40 12.25 6.64 -10.17
CA PRO A 40 13.21 7.73 -9.93
C PRO A 40 13.22 8.76 -11.07
N ASP A 41 12.94 8.32 -12.31
CA ASP A 41 13.01 9.14 -13.53
C ASP A 41 11.94 10.24 -13.62
N ARG A 42 11.04 10.35 -12.65
CA ARG A 42 10.09 11.47 -12.56
C ARG A 42 10.80 12.66 -11.92
N ASN A 43 11.50 13.44 -12.76
CA ASN A 43 12.33 14.62 -12.42
C ASN A 43 11.76 15.59 -11.36
N CYS A 44 10.45 15.65 -11.13
CA CYS A 44 9.86 16.60 -10.16
C CYS A 44 9.18 15.95 -8.95
N ASN A 45 8.99 14.63 -8.92
CA ASN A 45 8.29 13.94 -7.83
C ASN A 45 8.57 12.41 -7.90
N PRO A 46 9.70 11.93 -7.36
CA PRO A 46 9.99 10.50 -7.32
C PRO A 46 8.90 9.81 -6.49
N LYS A 47 8.18 8.86 -7.12
CA LYS A 47 7.06 8.15 -6.48
C LYS A 47 7.41 6.69 -6.24
N GLY A 48 7.20 6.27 -5.00
CA GLY A 48 7.13 4.86 -4.62
C GLY A 48 5.69 4.34 -4.68
N PHE A 49 5.52 3.12 -5.18
CA PHE A 49 4.24 2.41 -5.21
C PHE A 49 4.40 1.06 -4.52
N VAL A 50 3.40 0.66 -3.75
CA VAL A 50 3.24 -0.75 -3.40
C VAL A 50 2.53 -1.44 -4.55
N THR A 51 3.02 -2.60 -4.97
CA THR A 51 2.44 -3.36 -6.08
C THR A 51 2.18 -4.81 -5.70
N THR A 52 1.07 -5.35 -6.20
CA THR A 52 0.73 -6.77 -6.07
C THR A 52 0.19 -7.29 -7.40
N LEU A 53 0.35 -8.59 -7.65
CA LEU A 53 -0.12 -9.24 -8.87
C LEU A 53 -1.56 -9.74 -8.76
N GLN A 54 -2.08 -9.85 -7.54
CA GLN A 54 -3.36 -10.48 -7.23
C GLN A 54 -4.33 -9.44 -6.66
N SER A 55 -5.23 -8.93 -7.49
CA SER A 55 -6.25 -7.97 -7.05
C SER A 55 -7.23 -8.54 -6.02
N ARG A 56 -7.39 -9.86 -5.99
CA ARG A 56 -8.25 -10.58 -5.02
C ARG A 56 -7.73 -10.48 -3.58
N ASP A 57 -6.45 -10.18 -3.40
CA ASP A 57 -5.83 -10.04 -2.08
C ASP A 57 -6.04 -8.62 -1.50
N ILE A 58 -6.70 -7.73 -2.25
CA ILE A 58 -6.97 -6.35 -1.86
C ILE A 58 -8.40 -6.26 -1.33
N ILE A 59 -8.54 -5.89 -0.07
CA ILE A 59 -9.82 -5.61 0.58
C ILE A 59 -9.88 -4.10 0.82
N LEU A 60 -10.86 -3.44 0.20
CA LEU A 60 -11.11 -2.01 0.36
C LEU A 60 -12.00 -1.78 1.57
N ASP A 61 -11.69 -0.76 2.36
CA ASP A 61 -12.42 -0.37 3.57
C ASP A 61 -12.80 -1.60 4.44
N PRO A 62 -11.80 -2.43 4.82
CA PRO A 62 -12.04 -3.68 5.53
C PRO A 62 -12.72 -3.44 6.88
N ASP A 63 -13.63 -4.34 7.25
CA ASP A 63 -14.15 -4.38 8.61
C ASP A 63 -13.02 -4.63 9.63
N LEU A 64 -13.18 -4.08 10.83
CA LEU A 64 -12.25 -4.25 11.94
C LEU A 64 -12.04 -5.72 12.29
N GLY A 65 -13.06 -6.58 12.12
CA GLY A 65 -12.94 -8.02 12.31
C GLY A 65 -11.88 -8.68 11.42
N LEU A 66 -11.61 -8.14 10.24
CA LEU A 66 -10.60 -8.64 9.31
C LEU A 66 -9.18 -8.15 9.64
N VAL A 67 -9.06 -6.99 10.29
CA VAL A 67 -7.77 -6.38 10.64
C VAL A 67 -7.29 -6.82 12.03
N LYS A 68 -8.21 -7.03 12.98
CA LYS A 68 -7.94 -7.44 14.37
C LYS A 68 -7.01 -8.67 14.53
N PRO A 69 -7.08 -9.71 13.68
CA PRO A 69 -6.20 -10.88 13.80
C PRO A 69 -4.73 -10.59 13.47
N PHE A 70 -4.40 -9.40 12.98
CA PHE A 70 -3.04 -9.02 12.61
C PHE A 70 -2.42 -8.10 13.65
N GLU A 71 -1.16 -8.37 13.97
CA GLU A 71 -0.32 -7.45 14.73
C GLU A 71 0.34 -6.44 13.79
N LYS A 72 0.32 -5.16 14.16
CA LYS A 72 1.05 -4.10 13.45
C LYS A 72 2.51 -4.12 13.89
N ALA A 73 3.35 -4.81 13.12
CA ALA A 73 4.75 -5.01 13.47
C ALA A 73 5.62 -3.76 13.25
N SER A 74 5.41 -3.03 12.15
CA SER A 74 6.18 -1.83 11.82
C SER A 74 5.46 -0.98 10.76
N LYS A 75 6.07 0.14 10.33
CA LYS A 75 5.58 0.97 9.23
C LYS A 75 6.42 0.76 7.97
N LEU A 76 5.76 0.68 6.82
CA LEU A 76 6.38 0.84 5.52
C LEU A 76 6.60 2.33 5.27
N ILE A 77 7.86 2.73 5.16
CA ILE A 77 8.29 4.12 5.05
C ILE A 77 8.98 4.31 3.71
N TYR A 78 8.57 5.35 2.98
CA TYR A 78 9.22 5.80 1.76
C TYR A 78 10.09 7.01 2.08
N ASP A 79 11.40 6.87 1.87
CA ASP A 79 12.35 7.96 1.92
C ASP A 79 12.39 8.66 0.55
N LYS A 80 11.93 9.93 0.52
CA LYS A 80 11.91 10.74 -0.70
C LYS A 80 13.29 11.25 -1.12
N HIS A 81 14.25 11.32 -0.21
CA HIS A 81 15.61 11.79 -0.47
C HIS A 81 16.43 10.68 -1.12
N LEU A 82 16.32 9.47 -0.57
CA LEU A 82 16.98 8.28 -1.12
C LEU A 82 16.16 7.61 -2.23
N VAL A 83 14.88 7.96 -2.37
CA VAL A 83 13.94 7.34 -3.32
C VAL A 83 13.83 5.84 -3.06
N GLU A 84 13.75 5.43 -1.79
CA GLU A 84 13.71 4.04 -1.39
C GLU A 84 12.65 3.76 -0.33
N PHE A 85 12.19 2.50 -0.28
CA PHE A 85 11.42 2.01 0.86
C PHE A 85 12.34 1.31 1.85
N ASN A 86 12.07 1.48 3.14
CA ASN A 86 12.76 0.72 4.19
C ASN A 86 12.61 -0.80 4.01
N ILE A 87 11.50 -1.25 3.39
CA ILE A 87 11.23 -2.65 3.07
C ILE A 87 10.68 -2.75 1.64
N ARG A 88 11.26 -3.62 0.81
CA ARG A 88 10.97 -3.69 -0.63
C ARG A 88 9.92 -4.73 -1.00
N GLN A 89 9.62 -5.68 -0.13
CA GLN A 89 8.64 -6.73 -0.35
C GLN A 89 8.10 -7.30 0.95
N GLY A 90 6.96 -7.98 0.89
CA GLY A 90 6.35 -8.64 2.04
C GLY A 90 5.02 -9.29 1.67
N LYS A 91 4.19 -9.57 2.70
CA LYS A 91 2.92 -10.30 2.51
C LYS A 91 1.68 -9.58 3.02
N TYR A 92 1.69 -9.03 4.23
CA TYR A 92 0.50 -8.42 4.81
C TYR A 92 0.73 -6.92 5.03
N LEU A 93 -0.15 -6.07 4.50
CA LEU A 93 -0.12 -4.63 4.73
C LEU A 93 -1.49 -4.10 5.12
N PHE A 94 -1.50 -3.09 5.98
CA PHE A 94 -2.68 -2.29 6.25
C PHE A 94 -2.40 -0.81 5.96
N PHE A 95 -3.06 -0.30 4.94
CA PHE A 95 -3.06 1.11 4.57
C PHE A 95 -4.16 1.80 5.36
N ALA A 96 -3.78 2.50 6.43
CA ALA A 96 -4.73 3.07 7.38
C ALA A 96 -5.21 4.47 6.97
N GLU A 97 -6.35 4.89 7.52
CA GLU A 97 -6.98 6.18 7.22
C GLU A 97 -6.09 7.38 7.58
N ASP A 98 -5.25 7.22 8.61
CA ASP A 98 -4.25 8.20 9.06
C ASP A 98 -3.15 8.47 8.03
N GLY A 99 -3.04 7.64 6.98
CA GLY A 99 -2.02 7.72 5.95
C GLY A 99 -0.76 6.91 6.22
N SER A 100 -0.71 6.19 7.33
CA SER A 100 0.32 5.20 7.61
C SER A 100 0.06 3.93 6.80
N CYS A 101 1.14 3.30 6.35
CA CYS A 101 1.12 1.93 5.83
C CYS A 101 1.80 1.03 6.88
N TYR A 102 1.03 0.14 7.51
CA TYR A 102 1.52 -0.78 8.52
C TYR A 102 1.86 -2.12 7.89
N ILE A 103 3.02 -2.65 8.26
CA ILE A 103 3.39 -4.04 7.98
C ILE A 103 2.76 -4.91 9.05
N LEU A 104 2.00 -5.89 8.58
CA LEU A 104 1.25 -6.78 9.44
C LEU A 104 1.97 -8.12 9.59
N LYS A 105 1.86 -8.71 10.77
CA LYS A 105 2.17 -10.11 11.04
C LYS A 105 0.89 -10.83 11.45
N ARG A 106 0.78 -12.08 11.03
CA ARG A 106 -0.33 -12.94 11.45
C ARG A 106 0.13 -13.63 12.74
N CYS A 107 -0.64 -13.45 13.80
CA CYS A 107 -0.44 -14.16 15.06
C CYS A 107 -1.00 -15.58 14.97
#